data_AF-A0A7V5ZDY2-F1
#
_entry.id   AF-A0A7V5ZDY2-F1
#
_cell.length_a   1.000
_cell.length_b   1.000
_cell.length_c   1.000
_cell.angle_alpha   90.00
_cell.angle_beta   90.00
_cell.angle_gamma   90.00
#
_symmetry.space_group_name_H-M   'P 1'
#
loop_
_entity.id
_entity.type
_entity.pdbx_description
1 polymer ?
#
loop_
_entity_poly.entity_id
_entity_poly.type
_entity_poly.pdbx_seq_one_letter_code
_entity_poly.pdbx_strand_id
1 'polypeptide(L)'
;MPRAITIDDLFRLRLVSDAQISPDGEQVVCVVKTVDQEKNKYFSHLWRCNLRSGEVRQFTSGEVTDSQPRWSPDGKTIAFVSNRQKPRTQIYLIPADGGEARPLTSLEEGSI
;
A
#
# COMPACT_ATOMS: atom_id res chain seq x y z
N MET A 1 5.44 -11.59 -33.80
CA MET A 1 6.20 -10.36 -33.51
C MET A 1 5.62 -9.73 -32.25
N PRO A 2 6.43 -9.23 -31.30
CA PRO A 2 5.89 -8.46 -30.18
C PRO A 2 5.25 -7.16 -30.69
N ARG A 3 4.14 -6.73 -30.08
CA ARG A 3 3.49 -5.46 -30.40
C ARG A 3 4.23 -4.28 -29.76
N ALA A 4 4.14 -3.09 -30.35
CA ALA A 4 4.66 -1.87 -29.75
C ALA A 4 3.92 -1.49 -28.45
N ILE A 5 4.60 -0.75 -27.58
CA ILE A 5 4.00 -0.13 -26.39
C ILE A 5 3.03 0.97 -26.84
N THR A 6 1.85 1.01 -26.24
CA THR A 6 0.83 2.06 -26.47
C THR A 6 0.47 2.76 -25.17
N ILE A 7 -0.32 3.84 -25.24
CA ILE A 7 -0.83 4.52 -24.03
C ILE A 7 -1.66 3.58 -23.14
N ASP A 8 -2.36 2.61 -23.74
CA ASP A 8 -3.17 1.63 -22.98
C ASP A 8 -2.32 0.75 -22.07
N ASP A 9 -1.03 0.58 -22.38
CA ASP A 9 -0.11 -0.17 -21.53
C ASP A 9 0.16 0.54 -20.22
N LEU A 10 0.09 1.88 -20.19
CA LEU A 10 0.26 2.67 -18.96
C LEU A 10 -0.76 2.24 -17.89
N PHE A 11 -2.02 2.02 -18.29
CA PHE A 11 -3.09 1.61 -17.37
C PHE A 11 -2.95 0.16 -16.89
N ARG A 12 -2.09 -0.64 -17.52
CA ARG A 12 -1.78 -2.01 -17.12
C ARG A 12 -0.56 -2.08 -16.20
N LEU A 13 0.20 -0.99 -16.05
CA LEU A 13 1.38 -0.97 -15.20
C LEU A 13 0.99 -1.04 -13.73
N ARG A 14 1.71 -1.91 -13.02
CA ARG A 14 1.69 -2.01 -11.56
C ARG A 14 3.09 -1.71 -11.05
N LEU A 15 3.27 -0.51 -10.52
CA LEU A 15 4.57 -0.04 -10.04
C LEU A 15 4.74 -0.49 -8.60
N VAL A 16 5.67 -1.42 -8.36
CA VAL A 16 5.99 -1.92 -7.02
C VAL A 16 7.14 -1.09 -6.43
N SER A 17 7.00 -0.67 -5.18
CA SER A 17 7.99 0.15 -4.48
C SER A 17 7.97 -0.10 -2.96
N ASP A 18 8.99 0.39 -2.26
CA ASP A 18 9.12 0.38 -0.79
C ASP A 18 8.72 -0.96 -0.14
N ALA A 19 9.39 -2.03 -0.57
CA ALA A 19 9.20 -3.36 0.01
C ALA A 19 9.89 -3.45 1.38
N GLN A 20 9.20 -4.03 2.37
CA GLN A 20 9.66 -4.21 3.74
C GLN A 20 9.39 -5.64 4.21
N ILE A 21 10.44 -6.31 4.69
CA ILE A 21 10.37 -7.68 5.23
C ILE A 21 9.87 -7.61 6.70
N SER A 22 9.01 -8.53 7.10
CA SER A 22 8.53 -8.67 8.48
C SER A 22 9.68 -9.09 9.42
N PRO A 23 9.58 -8.79 10.73
CA PRO A 23 10.65 -9.13 11.69
C PRO A 23 11.01 -10.62 11.75
N ASP A 24 10.02 -11.50 11.53
CA ASP A 24 10.20 -12.96 11.46
C ASP A 24 10.75 -13.46 10.12
N GLY A 25 10.87 -12.59 9.11
CA GLY A 25 11.35 -12.92 7.78
C GLY A 25 10.36 -13.69 6.90
N GLU A 26 9.09 -13.84 7.31
CA GLU A 26 8.12 -14.67 6.60
C GLU A 26 7.24 -13.90 5.61
N GLN A 27 7.16 -12.59 5.74
CA GLN A 27 6.24 -11.76 4.97
C GLN A 27 6.95 -10.53 4.40
N VAL A 28 6.45 -10.05 3.26
CA VAL A 28 6.81 -8.74 2.70
C VAL A 28 5.55 -7.91 2.59
N VAL A 29 5.62 -6.66 3.03
CA VAL A 29 4.66 -5.62 2.64
C VAL A 29 5.32 -4.69 1.64
N CYS A 30 4.61 -4.28 0.59
CA CYS A 30 5.10 -3.33 -0.39
C CYS A 30 3.99 -2.39 -0.86
N VAL A 31 4.37 -1.29 -1.51
CA VAL A 31 3.44 -0.37 -2.14
C VAL A 31 3.27 -0.73 -3.60
N VAL A 32 2.03 -0.92 -4.05
CA VAL A 32 1.70 -1.08 -5.47
C VAL A 32 0.88 0.12 -5.92
N LYS A 33 1.42 0.86 -6.89
CA LYS A 33 0.75 1.99 -7.54
C LYS A 33 0.14 1.57 -8.88
N THR A 34 -1.11 1.96 -9.09
CA THR A 34 -1.89 1.71 -10.31
C THR A 34 -2.45 3.02 -10.87
N VAL A 35 -2.69 3.04 -12.17
CA VAL A 35 -3.32 4.18 -12.87
C VAL A 35 -4.79 3.85 -13.08
N ASP A 36 -5.68 4.71 -12.60
CA ASP A 36 -7.11 4.65 -12.87
C ASP A 36 -7.45 5.61 -14.01
N GLN A 37 -7.84 5.05 -15.15
CA GLN A 37 -8.13 5.79 -16.38
C GLN A 37 -9.38 6.65 -16.24
N GLU A 38 -10.45 6.10 -15.67
CA GLU A 38 -11.75 6.77 -15.56
C GLU A 38 -11.65 8.00 -14.64
N LYS A 39 -10.92 7.88 -13.54
CA LYS A 39 -10.75 8.95 -12.55
C LYS A 39 -9.57 9.86 -12.86
N ASN A 40 -8.75 9.51 -13.87
CA ASN A 40 -7.50 10.18 -14.21
C ASN A 40 -6.61 10.40 -12.96
N LYS A 41 -6.44 9.34 -12.17
CA LYS A 41 -5.74 9.39 -10.87
C LYS A 41 -4.82 8.20 -10.69
N TYR A 42 -3.82 8.38 -9.82
CA TYR A 42 -3.04 7.28 -9.29
C TYR A 42 -3.62 6.85 -7.94
N PHE A 43 -3.73 5.54 -7.74
CA PHE A 43 -3.95 4.96 -6.42
C PHE A 43 -2.71 4.18 -6.02
N SER A 44 -2.45 4.11 -4.72
CA SER A 44 -1.44 3.23 -4.17
C SER A 44 -2.00 2.49 -2.98
N HIS A 45 -1.72 1.20 -2.94
CA HIS A 45 -2.18 0.32 -1.87
C HIS A 45 -1.03 -0.51 -1.36
N LEU A 46 -1.16 -0.96 -0.12
CA LEU A 46 -0.26 -1.96 0.42
C LEU A 46 -0.65 -3.32 -0.13
N TRP A 47 0.36 -4.08 -0.52
CA TRP A 47 0.26 -5.49 -0.92
C TRP A 47 1.12 -6.31 0.02
N ARG A 48 0.67 -7.53 0.31
CA ARG A 48 1.35 -8.47 1.19
C ARG A 48 1.70 -9.73 0.44
N CYS A 49 2.94 -10.19 0.59
CA CYS A 49 3.44 -11.45 0.07
C CYS A 49 3.86 -12.33 1.25
N ASN A 50 3.39 -13.57 1.28
CA ASN A 50 3.93 -14.60 2.16
C ASN A 50 5.09 -15.30 1.44
N LEU A 51 6.29 -15.25 2.02
CA LEU A 51 7.50 -15.79 1.40
C LEU A 51 7.59 -17.32 1.45
N ARG A 52 6.82 -17.99 2.31
CA ARG A 52 6.77 -19.45 2.38
C ARG A 52 5.81 -20.05 1.35
N SER A 53 4.59 -19.52 1.27
CA SER A 53 3.55 -20.04 0.36
C SER A 53 3.61 -19.42 -1.03
N GLY A 54 4.24 -18.25 -1.18
CA GLY A 54 4.17 -17.44 -2.40
C GLY A 54 2.83 -16.73 -2.59
N GLU A 55 1.93 -16.77 -1.60
CA GLU A 55 0.65 -16.06 -1.67
C GLU A 55 0.89 -14.54 -1.70
N VAL A 56 0.38 -13.88 -2.74
CA VAL A 56 0.40 -12.42 -2.87
C VAL A 56 -1.03 -11.91 -2.87
N ARG A 57 -1.35 -10.97 -1.99
CA ARG A 57 -2.67 -10.34 -1.93
C ARG A 57 -2.61 -8.84 -1.70
N GLN A 58 -3.62 -8.15 -2.21
CA GLN A 58 -3.85 -6.75 -1.85
C GLN A 58 -4.24 -6.68 -0.37
N PHE A 59 -3.64 -5.72 0.36
CA PHE A 59 -3.77 -5.61 1.80
C PHE A 59 -4.58 -4.39 2.24
N THR A 60 -4.50 -3.29 1.50
CA THR A 60 -5.39 -2.12 1.66
C THR A 60 -6.14 -1.81 0.38
N SER A 61 -7.27 -1.10 0.49
CA SER A 61 -8.13 -0.76 -0.64
C SER A 61 -8.85 0.58 -0.44
N GLY A 62 -9.55 1.03 -1.49
CA GLY A 62 -10.35 2.26 -1.53
C GLY A 62 -9.77 3.33 -2.45
N GLU A 63 -10.40 4.49 -2.53
CA GLU A 63 -9.89 5.63 -3.32
C GLU A 63 -8.87 6.46 -2.54
N VAL A 64 -7.76 5.80 -2.21
CA VAL A 64 -6.71 6.32 -1.32
C VAL A 64 -5.32 6.15 -1.90
N THR A 65 -4.36 6.83 -1.28
CA THR A 65 -2.94 6.72 -1.54
C THR A 65 -2.29 6.27 -0.24
N ASP A 66 -2.04 4.98 -0.12
CA ASP A 66 -1.32 4.37 1.00
C ASP A 66 0.16 4.22 0.64
N SER A 67 1.06 4.57 1.56
CA SER A 67 2.51 4.57 1.31
C SER A 67 3.34 4.39 2.59
N GLN A 68 4.65 4.21 2.42
CA GLN A 68 5.64 4.12 3.50
C GLN A 68 5.31 3.09 4.60
N PRO A 69 4.98 1.83 4.26
CA PRO A 69 4.64 0.84 5.26
C PRO A 69 5.85 0.49 6.13
N ARG A 70 5.68 0.33 7.44
CA ARG A 70 6.71 -0.14 8.37
C ARG A 70 6.11 -1.13 9.37
N TRP A 71 6.76 -2.28 9.52
CA TRP A 71 6.37 -3.27 10.51
C TRP A 71 6.68 -2.78 11.93
N SER A 72 5.80 -3.10 12.88
CA SER A 72 6.15 -3.01 14.30
C SER A 72 7.25 -4.02 14.63
N PRO A 73 8.12 -3.75 15.62
CA PRO A 73 9.19 -4.68 16.00
C PRO A 73 8.69 -6.07 16.43
N ASP A 74 7.47 -6.14 16.98
CA ASP A 74 6.82 -7.40 17.37
C ASP A 74 6.08 -8.09 16.21
N GLY A 75 6.09 -7.51 15.01
CA GLY A 75 5.45 -8.05 13.80
C GLY A 75 3.94 -8.02 13.79
N LYS A 76 3.27 -7.47 14.82
CA LYS A 76 1.81 -7.54 14.98
C LYS A 76 1.04 -6.46 14.22
N THR A 77 1.71 -5.38 13.85
CA THR A 77 1.07 -4.20 13.24
C THR A 77 1.93 -3.64 12.12
N ILE A 78 1.30 -3.03 11.12
CA ILE A 78 1.98 -2.23 10.10
C ILE A 78 1.52 -0.78 10.24
N ALA A 79 2.48 0.13 10.41
CA ALA A 79 2.25 1.57 10.32
C ALA A 79 2.42 2.03 8.86
N PHE A 80 1.59 2.97 8.41
CA PHE A 80 1.66 3.50 7.05
C PHE A 80 1.00 4.87 6.95
N VAL A 81 1.28 5.57 5.85
CA VAL A 81 0.73 6.89 5.56
C VAL A 81 -0.47 6.74 4.66
N SER A 82 -1.58 7.39 4.99
CA SER A 82 -2.80 7.35 4.18
C SER A 82 -3.53 8.67 4.15
N ASN A 83 -4.13 8.99 3.00
CA ASN A 83 -5.04 10.12 2.81
C ASN A 83 -6.53 9.70 2.98
N ARG A 84 -6.80 8.58 3.66
CA ARG A 84 -8.16 8.06 3.86
C ARG A 84 -9.09 9.06 4.56
N GLN A 85 -8.58 9.85 5.51
CA GLN A 85 -9.28 10.98 6.12
C GLN A 85 -8.85 12.29 5.45
N LYS A 86 -9.31 12.49 4.21
CA LYS A 86 -9.06 13.70 3.41
C LYS A 86 -9.38 14.99 4.21
N PRO A 87 -8.70 16.12 3.94
CA PRO A 87 -7.77 16.35 2.83
C PRO A 87 -6.30 16.03 3.14
N ARG A 88 -5.95 15.71 4.40
CA ARG A 88 -4.55 15.57 4.84
C ARG A 88 -4.17 14.11 5.07
N THR A 89 -2.88 13.83 4.94
CA THR A 89 -2.28 12.53 5.23
C THR A 89 -2.09 12.33 6.73
N GLN A 90 -2.55 11.19 7.23
CA GLN A 90 -2.34 10.76 8.61
C GLN A 90 -1.53 9.46 8.64
N ILE A 91 -0.92 9.16 9.78
CA ILE A 91 -0.35 7.85 10.06
C ILE A 91 -1.47 6.93 10.50
N TYR A 92 -1.52 5.73 9.93
CA TYR A 92 -2.46 4.67 10.25
C TYR A 92 -1.72 3.43 10.75
N LEU A 93 -2.42 2.63 11.54
CA LEU A 93 -2.02 1.29 11.96
C LEU A 93 -3.03 0.29 11.43
N ILE A 94 -2.54 -0.82 10.88
CA ILE A 94 -3.35 -1.99 10.50
C ILE A 94 -2.75 -3.25 11.15
N PRO A 95 -3.57 -4.16 11.72
CA PRO A 95 -3.06 -5.43 12.21
C PRO A 95 -2.38 -6.24 11.10
N ALA A 96 -1.29 -6.92 11.41
CA ALA A 96 -0.45 -7.63 10.44
C ALA A 96 -1.17 -8.81 9.75
N ASP A 97 -2.08 -9.46 10.45
CA ASP A 97 -2.94 -10.53 9.94
C ASP A 97 -4.06 -10.00 9.02
N GLY A 98 -4.44 -8.74 9.21
CA GLY A 98 -5.38 -7.98 8.40
C GLY A 98 -6.50 -7.37 9.25
N GLY A 99 -7.51 -6.80 8.59
CA GLY A 99 -8.63 -6.15 9.28
C GLY A 99 -8.64 -4.65 9.05
N GLU A 100 -9.28 -3.91 9.95
CA GLU A 100 -9.49 -2.47 9.76
C GLU A 100 -8.26 -1.66 10.16
N ALA A 101 -7.89 -0.72 9.27
CA ALA A 101 -6.90 0.28 9.58
C ALA A 101 -7.50 1.38 10.47
N ARG A 102 -6.78 1.77 11.51
CA ARG A 102 -7.17 2.86 12.41
C ARG A 102 -6.15 4.00 12.37
N PRO A 103 -6.58 5.26 12.51
CA PRO A 103 -5.64 6.37 12.60
C PRO A 103 -4.80 6.25 13.89
N LEU A 104 -3.51 6.53 13.77
CA LEU A 104 -2.62 6.81 14.90
C LEU A 104 -2.56 8.31 15.19
N THR A 105 -2.66 9.13 14.14
CA THR A 105 -2.65 10.58 14.22
C THR A 105 -3.94 11.18 13.68
N SER A 106 -4.30 12.36 14.21
CA SER A 106 -5.42 13.16 13.74
C SER A 106 -5.05 14.65 13.84
N LEU A 107 -3.99 15.02 13.12
CA LEU A 107 -3.45 16.38 13.14
C LEU A 107 -4.13 17.25 12.09
N GLU A 108 -4.45 18.50 12.42
CA GLU A 108 -5.17 19.44 11.54
C GLU A 108 -4.41 19.71 10.23
N GLU A 109 -3.08 19.84 10.31
CA GLU A 109 -2.23 20.10 9.14
C GLU A 109 -1.78 18.83 8.41
N GLY A 110 -2.06 17.65 8.96
CA GLY A 110 -1.45 16.39 8.53
C GLY A 110 -0.23 16.01 9.36
N SER A 111 0.33 14.84 9.08
CA SER A 111 1.42 14.26 9.87
C SER A 111 2.75 14.14 9.14
N ILE A 112 2.76 14.39 7.82
CA ILE A 112 3.89 14.27 6.88
C ILE A 112 3.66 15.22 5.72
#